data_AF-A0A4Q7X8J1-F1
#
_entry.id   AF-A0A4Q7X8J1-F1
#
_cell.length_a   1.000
_cell.length_b   1.000
_cell.length_c   1.000
_cell.angle_alpha   90.00
_cell.angle_beta   90.00
_cell.angle_gamma   90.00
#
_symmetry.space_group_name_H-M   'P 1'
#
loop_
_entity.id
_entity.type
_entity.pdbx_description
1 polymer ?
#
loop_
_entity_poly.entity_id
_entity_poly.type
_entity_poly.pdbx_seq_one_letter_code
_entity_poly.pdbx_strand_id
1 'polypeptide(L)'
;MDWVRRRAGWVLGLGLIGGLVWTGIVTLSQPGWYDPTQDCSRKLGPDATGVHTSWFPPTASCLYGDESRTYMSTPRTVVLSIIAVPLLIIIVTGLILTVRRLAGDPGPIRAAGALDLRKRWIKHLTFGAADLAIVFAPLTFLNAVAIVFGAIPGGILFIVTSLVGLSAICTALDRHLGPLPSRALDSRRRGTIAGVTTYAVVFAATAITGGLPFLRLWSVPLGGIAYAVIVAVQWRRASTSANQVQYSD
;
A
#
# COMPACT_ATOMS: atom_id res chain seq x y z
N MET A 1 11.69 -9.00 23.79
CA MET A 1 11.70 -8.38 22.44
C MET A 1 10.61 -8.92 21.49
N ASP A 2 10.14 -10.16 21.63
CA ASP A 2 9.16 -10.76 20.71
C ASP A 2 7.78 -10.10 20.70
N TRP A 3 7.38 -9.51 21.82
CA TRP A 3 6.11 -8.79 21.95
C TRP A 3 6.04 -7.55 21.05
N VAL A 4 7.11 -6.75 21.00
CA VAL A 4 7.22 -5.56 20.12
C VAL A 4 7.24 -5.98 18.65
N ARG A 5 7.96 -7.07 18.31
CA ARG A 5 8.01 -7.60 16.93
C ARG A 5 6.65 -8.13 16.43
N ARG A 6 5.80 -8.68 17.31
CA ARG A 6 4.44 -9.12 16.95
C ARG A 6 3.48 -7.94 16.75
N ARG A 7 3.65 -6.85 17.51
CA ARG A 7 2.78 -5.67 17.43
C ARG A 7 3.11 -4.72 16.28
N ALA A 8 4.32 -4.75 15.73
CA ALA A 8 4.71 -3.86 14.63
C ALA A 8 3.74 -3.87 13.44
N GLY A 9 3.25 -5.05 13.04
CA GLY A 9 2.26 -5.17 11.96
C GLY A 9 0.89 -4.58 12.30
N TRP A 10 0.46 -4.74 13.55
CA TRP A 10 -0.78 -4.15 14.05
C TRP A 10 -0.68 -2.62 14.15
N VAL A 11 0.43 -2.10 14.65
CA VAL A 11 0.68 -0.65 14.76
C VAL A 11 0.65 -0.01 13.38
N LEU A 12 1.36 -0.59 12.40
CA LEU A 12 1.35 -0.09 11.03
C LEU A 12 -0.04 -0.19 10.39
N GLY A 13 -0.74 -1.33 10.56
CA GLY A 13 -2.08 -1.52 10.04
C GLY A 13 -3.08 -0.50 10.59
N LEU A 14 -3.10 -0.29 11.90
CA LEU A 14 -3.96 0.71 12.54
C LEU A 14 -3.61 2.13 12.09
N GLY A 15 -2.33 2.46 11.97
CA GLY A 15 -1.88 3.75 11.44
C GLY A 15 -2.37 3.99 10.02
N LEU A 16 -2.24 3.01 9.13
CA LEU A 16 -2.67 3.13 7.73
C LEU A 16 -4.19 3.25 7.60
N ILE A 17 -4.96 2.42 8.31
CA ILE A 17 -6.43 2.50 8.33
C ILE A 17 -6.87 3.86 8.89
N GLY A 18 -6.31 4.27 10.04
CA GLY A 18 -6.61 5.56 10.66
C GLY A 18 -6.26 6.73 9.75
N GLY A 19 -5.12 6.66 9.05
CA GLY A 19 -4.70 7.64 8.04
C GLY A 19 -5.68 7.73 6.87
N LEU A 20 -6.12 6.60 6.33
CA LEU A 20 -7.10 6.57 5.23
C LEU A 20 -8.44 7.17 5.64
N VAL A 21 -8.94 6.81 6.84
CA VAL A 21 -10.16 7.39 7.41
C VAL A 21 -9.99 8.89 7.61
N TRP A 22 -8.84 9.33 8.17
CA TRP A 22 -8.55 10.74 8.34
C TRP A 22 -8.53 11.50 7.02
N THR A 23 -7.88 10.98 5.97
CA THR A 23 -7.91 11.62 4.64
C THR A 23 -9.31 11.71 4.06
N GLY A 24 -10.13 10.67 4.23
CA GLY A 24 -11.53 10.70 3.81
C GLY A 24 -12.32 11.80 4.53
N ILE A 25 -12.13 11.93 5.85
CA ILE A 25 -12.79 12.98 6.65
C ILE A 25 -12.34 14.39 6.23
N VAL A 26 -11.04 14.59 5.98
CA VAL A 26 -10.50 15.88 5.51
C VAL A 26 -11.13 16.24 4.17
N THR A 27 -11.16 15.32 3.21
CA THR A 27 -11.73 15.60 1.88
C THR A 27 -13.23 15.88 1.93
N LEU A 28 -13.98 15.11 2.72
CA LEU A 28 -15.41 15.35 2.93
C LEU A 28 -15.67 16.68 3.68
N SER A 29 -14.65 17.26 4.33
CA SER A 29 -14.74 18.56 4.99
C SER A 29 -14.35 19.73 4.09
N GLN A 30 -13.77 19.46 2.91
CA GLN A 30 -13.37 20.45 1.92
C GLN A 30 -14.43 20.56 0.79
N PRO A 31 -14.39 21.62 -0.03
CA PRO A 31 -15.18 21.67 -1.26
C PRO A 31 -14.85 20.48 -2.17
N GLY A 32 -15.85 19.96 -2.87
CA GLY A 32 -15.68 18.85 -3.78
C GLY A 32 -14.67 19.18 -4.88
N TRP A 33 -13.86 18.19 -5.26
CA TRP A 33 -12.84 18.38 -6.29
C TRP A 33 -13.40 18.59 -7.70
N TYR A 34 -14.65 18.19 -7.95
CA TYR A 34 -15.29 18.25 -9.26
C TYR A 34 -15.80 19.66 -9.60
N ASP A 35 -16.48 20.32 -8.66
CA ASP A 35 -16.95 21.71 -8.81
C ASP A 35 -16.83 22.47 -7.48
N PRO A 36 -15.59 22.84 -7.09
CA PRO A 36 -15.33 23.46 -5.79
C PRO A 36 -15.98 24.85 -5.68
N THR A 37 -16.13 25.55 -6.81
CA THR A 37 -16.79 26.85 -6.92
C THR A 37 -18.30 26.76 -6.68
N GLN A 38 -18.96 25.73 -7.20
CA GLN A 38 -20.39 25.48 -6.94
C GLN A 38 -20.64 25.12 -5.46
N ASP A 39 -19.75 24.32 -4.85
CA ASP A 39 -19.86 23.98 -3.43
C ASP A 39 -19.65 25.19 -2.52
N CYS A 40 -18.66 26.04 -2.83
CA CYS A 40 -18.46 27.32 -2.16
C CYS A 40 -19.71 28.20 -2.27
N SER A 41 -20.25 28.35 -3.48
CA SER A 41 -21.39 29.24 -3.71
C SER A 41 -22.68 28.75 -3.06
N ARG A 42 -22.90 27.42 -3.03
CA ARG A 42 -24.01 26.80 -2.32
C ARG A 42 -23.97 27.02 -0.81
N LYS A 43 -22.78 27.07 -0.21
CA LYS A 43 -22.61 27.14 1.25
C LYS A 43 -22.46 28.57 1.78
N LEU A 44 -21.76 29.44 1.05
CA LEU A 44 -21.34 30.77 1.55
C LEU A 44 -21.91 31.95 0.75
N GLY A 45 -22.68 31.69 -0.31
CA GLY A 45 -23.33 32.71 -1.15
C GLY A 45 -22.80 32.74 -2.59
N PRO A 46 -23.54 33.36 -3.53
CA PRO A 46 -23.19 33.40 -4.95
C PRO A 46 -21.86 34.12 -5.23
N ASP A 47 -21.28 33.88 -6.41
CA ASP A 47 -20.08 34.58 -6.94
C ASP A 47 -18.73 34.19 -6.32
N ALA A 48 -18.55 32.90 -6.00
CA ALA A 48 -17.23 32.38 -5.63
C ALA A 48 -16.28 32.43 -6.84
N THR A 49 -15.23 33.25 -6.74
CA THR A 49 -14.22 33.47 -7.80
C THR A 49 -13.06 32.48 -7.75
N GLY A 50 -12.85 31.82 -6.60
CA GLY A 50 -11.77 30.86 -6.44
C GLY A 50 -11.85 30.08 -5.14
N VAL A 51 -11.06 29.02 -5.04
CA VAL A 51 -11.00 28.14 -3.88
C VAL A 51 -9.56 27.87 -3.51
N HIS A 52 -9.24 28.02 -2.24
CA HIS A 52 -7.94 27.68 -1.69
C HIS A 52 -8.10 26.54 -0.67
N THR A 53 -7.39 25.45 -0.88
CA THR A 53 -7.35 24.30 0.03
C THR A 53 -5.92 24.00 0.45
N SER A 54 -5.73 23.67 1.72
CA SER A 54 -4.48 23.13 2.24
C SER A 54 -4.77 21.83 2.99
N TRP A 55 -3.81 20.93 2.99
CA TRP A 55 -3.90 19.62 3.65
C TRP A 55 -3.27 19.61 5.03
N PHE A 56 -2.29 20.48 5.29
CA PHE A 56 -1.66 20.58 6.59
C PHE A 56 -1.21 22.03 6.89
N PRO A 57 -1.88 22.73 7.84
CA PRO A 57 -3.13 22.31 8.49
C PRO A 57 -4.28 22.17 7.47
N PRO A 58 -5.25 21.27 7.67
CA PRO A 58 -6.36 21.09 6.76
C PRO A 58 -7.26 22.34 6.81
N THR A 59 -7.21 23.13 5.74
CA THR A 59 -8.00 24.37 5.61
C THR A 59 -8.69 24.41 4.25
N ALA A 60 -9.80 25.14 4.21
CA ALA A 60 -10.48 25.48 2.98
C ALA A 60 -11.09 26.88 3.11
N SER A 61 -10.82 27.73 2.13
CA SER A 61 -11.39 29.08 2.02
C SER A 61 -11.84 29.35 0.59
N CYS A 62 -12.93 30.10 0.46
CA CYS A 62 -13.49 30.53 -0.81
C CYS A 62 -13.20 32.02 -1.01
N LEU A 63 -12.82 32.42 -2.21
CA LEU A 63 -12.51 33.79 -2.58
C LEU A 63 -13.71 34.44 -3.25
N TYR A 64 -14.07 35.64 -2.81
CA TYR A 64 -15.18 36.45 -3.31
C TYR A 64 -14.65 37.86 -3.63
N GLY A 65 -14.15 38.05 -4.86
CA GLY A 65 -13.39 39.27 -5.19
C GLY A 65 -12.14 39.37 -4.29
N ASP A 66 -12.08 40.40 -3.45
CA ASP A 66 -10.98 40.63 -2.52
C ASP A 66 -11.21 40.00 -1.12
N GLU A 67 -12.39 39.45 -0.85
CA GLU A 67 -12.71 38.82 0.45
C GLU A 67 -12.45 37.31 0.45
N SER A 68 -11.75 36.81 1.47
CA SER A 68 -11.64 35.37 1.72
C SER A 68 -12.62 34.93 2.82
N ARG A 69 -13.52 34.00 2.52
CA ARG A 69 -14.47 33.43 3.48
C ARG A 69 -14.09 32.00 3.83
N THR A 70 -14.11 31.68 5.12
CA THR A 70 -13.68 30.38 5.61
C THR A 70 -14.75 29.31 5.35
N TYR A 71 -14.43 28.30 4.55
CA TYR A 71 -15.34 27.17 4.26
C TYR A 71 -15.33 26.14 5.38
N MET A 72 -14.16 25.97 6.02
CA MET A 72 -13.91 25.01 7.09
C MET A 72 -13.65 25.74 8.41
N SER A 73 -14.41 25.43 9.47
CA SER A 73 -14.28 26.14 10.74
C SER A 73 -12.92 25.88 11.41
N THR A 74 -12.36 26.92 12.05
CA THR A 74 -11.12 26.85 12.84
C THR A 74 -11.05 25.67 13.81
N PRO A 75 -12.08 25.37 14.64
CA PRO A 75 -12.02 24.21 15.55
C PRO A 75 -11.89 22.89 14.79
N ARG A 76 -12.55 22.72 13.63
CA ARG A 76 -12.43 21.50 12.83
C ARG A 76 -11.01 21.35 12.28
N THR A 77 -10.41 22.43 11.77
CA THR A 77 -9.01 22.45 11.31
C THR A 77 -8.04 22.04 12.42
N VAL A 78 -8.22 22.60 13.62
CA VAL A 78 -7.38 22.30 14.78
C VAL A 78 -7.51 20.82 15.17
N VAL A 79 -8.73 20.30 15.31
CA VAL A 79 -8.98 18.90 15.67
C VAL A 79 -8.38 17.95 14.64
N LEU A 80 -8.58 18.18 13.35
CA LEU A 80 -8.03 17.33 12.30
C LEU A 80 -6.49 17.39 12.27
N SER A 81 -5.88 18.56 12.53
CA SER A 81 -4.42 18.68 12.64
C SER A 81 -3.87 17.89 13.82
N ILE A 82 -4.51 18.00 14.99
CA ILE A 82 -4.12 17.28 16.21
C ILE A 82 -4.21 15.77 16.01
N ILE A 83 -5.19 15.27 15.24
CA ILE A 83 -5.32 13.84 14.92
C ILE A 83 -4.29 13.40 13.87
N ALA A 84 -3.94 14.26 12.91
CA ALA A 84 -3.01 13.93 11.83
C ALA A 84 -1.60 13.61 12.35
N VAL A 85 -1.11 14.42 13.31
CA VAL A 85 0.24 14.27 13.88
C VAL A 85 0.48 12.89 14.53
N PRO A 86 -0.34 12.40 15.47
CA PRO A 86 -0.14 11.08 16.08
C PRO A 86 -0.34 9.96 15.06
N LEU A 87 -1.26 10.10 14.09
CA LEU A 87 -1.39 9.12 13.00
C LEU A 87 -0.10 9.02 12.18
N LEU A 88 0.50 10.15 11.81
CA LEU A 88 1.77 10.18 11.10
C LEU A 88 2.88 9.51 11.92
N ILE A 89 2.98 9.82 13.22
CA ILE A 89 3.96 9.20 14.13
C ILE A 89 3.77 7.68 14.20
N ILE A 90 2.52 7.20 14.32
CA ILE A 90 2.18 5.77 14.36
C ILE A 90 2.58 5.08 13.04
N ILE A 91 2.27 5.68 11.89
CA ILE A 91 2.61 5.15 10.56
C ILE A 91 4.13 5.06 10.41
N VAL A 92 4.86 6.15 10.68
CA VAL A 92 6.32 6.20 10.56
C VAL A 92 6.97 5.18 11.50
N THR A 93 6.52 5.11 12.74
CA THR A 93 7.02 4.14 13.72
C THR A 93 6.75 2.70 13.26
N GLY A 94 5.53 2.41 12.80
CA GLY A 94 5.15 1.11 12.26
C GLY A 94 6.00 0.71 11.05
N LEU A 95 6.32 1.66 10.18
CA LEU A 95 7.17 1.45 9.01
C LEU A 95 8.61 1.15 9.43
N ILE A 96 9.20 1.94 10.33
CA ILE A 96 10.55 1.71 10.87
C ILE A 96 10.64 0.33 11.52
N LEU A 97 9.66 -0.05 12.35
CA LEU A 97 9.63 -1.36 12.99
C LEU A 97 9.50 -2.50 11.97
N THR A 98 8.76 -2.30 10.89
CA THR A 98 8.62 -3.26 9.79
C THR A 98 9.92 -3.42 9.02
N VAL A 99 10.62 -2.33 8.72
CA VAL A 99 11.95 -2.35 8.08
C VAL A 99 12.98 -3.04 8.98
N ARG A 100 13.03 -2.72 10.27
CA ARG A 100 13.90 -3.40 11.24
C ARG A 100 13.61 -4.90 11.32
N ARG A 101 12.36 -5.31 11.16
CA ARG A 101 11.95 -6.72 11.14
C ARG A 101 12.43 -7.47 9.88
N LEU A 102 12.67 -6.76 8.77
CA LEU A 102 13.28 -7.31 7.54
C LEU A 102 14.81 -7.45 7.64
N ALA A 103 15.43 -6.76 8.60
CA ALA A 103 16.86 -6.80 8.88
C ALA A 103 17.24 -7.63 10.12
N GLY A 104 16.26 -8.15 10.86
CA GLY A 104 16.49 -8.85 12.13
C GLY A 104 16.93 -10.31 11.98
N ASP A 105 16.80 -11.08 13.08
CA ASP A 105 17.30 -12.45 13.15
C ASP A 105 16.63 -13.38 12.12
N PRO A 106 17.42 -14.24 11.45
CA PRO A 106 16.93 -15.11 10.39
C PRO A 106 15.81 -16.08 10.85
N GLY A 107 15.88 -16.49 12.11
CA GLY A 107 15.09 -17.57 12.67
C GLY A 107 15.57 -18.95 12.20
N PRO A 108 14.91 -20.02 12.67
CA PRO A 108 15.28 -21.39 12.32
C PRO A 108 15.07 -21.67 10.83
N ILE A 109 15.91 -22.54 10.28
CA ILE A 109 15.80 -23.04 8.90
C ILE A 109 14.65 -24.05 8.84
N ARG A 110 13.75 -23.89 7.85
CA ARG A 110 12.85 -24.97 7.47
C ARG A 110 13.55 -25.86 6.45
N ALA A 111 13.75 -27.14 6.80
CA ALA A 111 14.28 -28.14 5.89
C ALA A 111 13.21 -28.62 4.90
N ALA A 112 13.65 -29.15 3.76
CA ALA A 112 12.77 -29.63 2.70
C ALA A 112 11.91 -30.85 3.12
N GLY A 113 12.34 -31.65 4.09
CA GLY A 113 11.61 -32.86 4.52
C GLY A 113 11.21 -33.78 3.35
N ALA A 114 10.21 -34.63 3.54
CA ALA A 114 9.62 -35.45 2.48
C ALA A 114 8.63 -34.68 1.57
N LEU A 115 8.77 -33.35 1.46
CA LEU A 115 7.84 -32.52 0.68
C LEU A 115 8.20 -32.52 -0.80
N ASP A 116 7.20 -32.77 -1.65
CA ASP A 116 7.33 -32.63 -3.09
C ASP A 116 7.47 -31.14 -3.49
N LEU A 117 8.71 -30.75 -3.80
CA LEU A 117 9.07 -29.38 -4.22
C LEU A 117 8.42 -28.98 -5.54
N ARG A 118 8.23 -29.92 -6.48
CA ARG A 118 7.62 -29.65 -7.78
C ARG A 118 6.15 -29.30 -7.63
N LYS A 119 5.42 -30.11 -6.86
CA LYS A 119 4.01 -29.82 -6.54
C LYS A 119 3.86 -28.48 -5.82
N ARG A 120 4.79 -28.17 -4.91
CA ARG A 120 4.78 -26.89 -4.19
C ARG A 120 5.06 -25.70 -5.09
N TRP A 121 6.02 -25.82 -6.01
CA TRP A 121 6.31 -24.79 -7.01
C TRP A 121 5.08 -24.48 -7.88
N ILE A 122 4.44 -25.52 -8.43
CA ILE A 122 3.22 -25.36 -9.24
C ILE A 122 2.13 -24.65 -8.42
N LYS A 123 1.89 -25.08 -7.18
CA LYS A 123 0.92 -24.43 -6.28
C LYS A 123 1.28 -22.97 -6.00
N HIS A 124 2.56 -22.65 -5.78
CA HIS A 124 2.97 -21.28 -5.51
C HIS A 124 2.69 -20.37 -6.71
N LEU A 125 2.94 -20.86 -7.92
CA LEU A 125 2.64 -20.11 -9.14
C LEU A 125 1.14 -19.93 -9.36
N THR A 126 0.35 -21.02 -9.29
CA THR A 126 -1.08 -20.96 -9.64
C THR A 126 -1.90 -20.25 -8.57
N PHE A 127 -1.78 -20.66 -7.30
CA PHE A 127 -2.54 -20.04 -6.21
C PHE A 127 -2.03 -18.64 -5.91
N GLY A 128 -0.70 -18.44 -5.92
CA GLY A 128 -0.15 -17.11 -5.68
C GLY A 128 -0.55 -16.11 -6.76
N ALA A 129 -0.54 -16.49 -8.05
CA ALA A 129 -1.01 -15.61 -9.12
C ALA A 129 -2.51 -15.31 -9.01
N ALA A 130 -3.34 -16.32 -8.70
CA ALA A 130 -4.77 -16.13 -8.51
C ALA A 130 -5.08 -15.22 -7.31
N ASP A 131 -4.44 -15.45 -6.16
CA ASP A 131 -4.59 -14.64 -4.95
C ASP A 131 -4.18 -13.18 -5.21
N LEU A 132 -3.07 -12.95 -5.91
CA LEU A 132 -2.65 -11.59 -6.25
C LEU A 132 -3.62 -10.93 -7.23
N ALA A 133 -4.12 -11.64 -8.25
CA ALA A 133 -5.14 -11.10 -9.13
C ALA A 133 -6.40 -10.68 -8.35
N ILE A 134 -6.87 -11.53 -7.43
CA ILE A 134 -7.99 -11.23 -6.54
C ILE A 134 -7.71 -10.01 -5.68
N VAL A 135 -6.49 -9.82 -5.18
CA VAL A 135 -6.09 -8.64 -4.38
C VAL A 135 -6.01 -7.36 -5.22
N PHE A 136 -5.62 -7.44 -6.50
CA PHE A 136 -5.60 -6.28 -7.39
C PHE A 136 -7.00 -5.76 -7.72
N ALA A 137 -8.05 -6.59 -7.66
CA ALA A 137 -9.43 -6.14 -7.87
C ALA A 137 -9.90 -5.08 -6.85
N PRO A 138 -9.85 -5.31 -5.53
CA PRO A 138 -10.18 -4.29 -4.54
C PRO A 138 -9.16 -3.16 -4.53
N LEU A 139 -7.87 -3.38 -4.84
CA LEU A 139 -6.91 -2.28 -4.98
C LEU A 139 -7.28 -1.33 -6.12
N THR A 140 -7.82 -1.86 -7.23
CA THR A 140 -8.31 -1.06 -8.35
C THR A 140 -9.46 -0.16 -7.91
N PHE A 141 -10.43 -0.72 -7.17
CA PHE A 141 -11.53 0.05 -6.60
C PHE A 141 -11.04 1.11 -5.60
N LEU A 142 -10.17 0.72 -4.67
CA LEU A 142 -9.62 1.61 -3.65
C LEU A 142 -8.74 2.71 -4.25
N ASN A 143 -8.09 2.49 -5.39
CA ASN A 143 -7.34 3.53 -6.10
C ASN A 143 -8.25 4.66 -6.57
N ALA A 144 -9.39 4.30 -7.18
CA ALA A 144 -10.39 5.28 -7.59
C ALA A 144 -10.90 6.08 -6.38
N VAL A 145 -11.24 5.39 -5.29
CA VAL A 145 -11.69 6.03 -4.04
C VAL A 145 -10.61 6.95 -3.46
N ALA A 146 -9.36 6.52 -3.40
CA ALA A 146 -8.27 7.30 -2.80
C ALA A 146 -7.96 8.59 -3.57
N ILE A 147 -8.07 8.56 -4.90
CA ILE A 147 -7.87 9.75 -5.74
C ILE A 147 -9.06 10.71 -5.58
N VAL A 148 -10.28 10.19 -5.69
CA VAL A 148 -11.53 10.96 -5.61
C VAL A 148 -11.71 11.59 -4.23
N PHE A 149 -11.42 10.85 -3.16
CA PHE A 149 -11.66 11.26 -1.78
C PHE A 149 -10.40 11.62 -1.00
N GLY A 150 -9.27 11.84 -1.65
CA GLY A 150 -8.03 12.08 -0.93
C GLY A 150 -6.97 12.90 -1.66
N ALA A 151 -7.17 13.24 -2.93
CA ALA A 151 -6.20 13.94 -3.76
C ALA A 151 -4.77 13.37 -3.58
N ILE A 152 -3.76 14.24 -3.43
CA ILE A 152 -2.36 13.84 -3.28
C ILE A 152 -2.13 13.03 -2.00
N PRO A 153 -2.57 13.46 -0.79
CA PRO A 153 -2.30 12.69 0.44
C PRO A 153 -2.97 11.31 0.46
N GLY A 154 -4.21 11.22 -0.04
CA GLY A 154 -4.90 9.94 -0.20
C GLY A 154 -4.19 9.02 -1.19
N GLY A 155 -3.68 9.57 -2.30
CA GLY A 155 -2.83 8.84 -3.24
C GLY A 155 -1.56 8.27 -2.59
N ILE A 156 -0.85 9.08 -1.78
CA ILE A 156 0.35 8.63 -1.05
C ILE A 156 0.01 7.52 -0.06
N LEU A 157 -1.03 7.70 0.76
CA LEU A 157 -1.46 6.68 1.72
C LEU A 157 -1.91 5.38 1.02
N PHE A 158 -2.59 5.50 -0.13
CA PHE A 158 -2.96 4.35 -0.94
C PHE A 158 -1.72 3.59 -1.44
N ILE A 159 -0.71 4.29 -1.96
CA ILE A 159 0.55 3.67 -2.42
C ILE A 159 1.22 2.92 -1.26
N VAL A 160 1.40 3.59 -0.12
CA VAL A 160 2.05 2.99 1.06
C VAL A 160 1.25 1.77 1.56
N THR A 161 -0.08 1.89 1.66
CA THR A 161 -0.95 0.79 2.10
C THR A 161 -0.89 -0.39 1.13
N SER A 162 -0.90 -0.12 -0.17
CA SER A 162 -0.81 -1.16 -1.22
C SER A 162 0.53 -1.88 -1.14
N LEU A 163 1.64 -1.15 -1.03
CA LEU A 163 2.97 -1.73 -0.90
C LEU A 163 3.10 -2.61 0.34
N VAL A 164 2.64 -2.12 1.49
CA VAL A 164 2.67 -2.88 2.76
C VAL A 164 1.77 -4.11 2.69
N GLY A 165 0.54 -3.96 2.19
CA GLY A 165 -0.44 -5.03 2.06
C GLY A 165 0.04 -6.14 1.12
N LEU A 166 0.49 -5.78 -0.09
CA LEU A 166 1.03 -6.73 -1.07
C LEU A 166 2.27 -7.43 -0.52
N SER A 167 3.18 -6.70 0.12
CA SER A 167 4.36 -7.30 0.76
C SER A 167 4.00 -8.32 1.84
N ALA A 168 2.97 -8.02 2.65
CA ALA A 168 2.49 -8.92 3.69
C ALA A 168 1.85 -10.20 3.10
N ILE A 169 1.01 -10.05 2.08
CA ILE A 169 0.35 -11.18 1.39
C ILE A 169 1.40 -12.07 0.71
N CYS A 170 2.31 -11.47 -0.07
CA CYS A 170 3.39 -12.20 -0.74
C CYS A 170 4.34 -12.89 0.25
N THR A 171 4.58 -12.28 1.42
CA THR A 171 5.34 -12.91 2.51
C THR A 171 4.60 -14.11 3.11
N ALA A 172 3.28 -14.02 3.29
CA ALA A 172 2.48 -15.14 3.75
C ALA A 172 2.51 -16.28 2.72
N LEU A 173 2.30 -15.96 1.44
CA LEU A 173 2.37 -16.91 0.33
C LEU A 173 3.74 -17.59 0.25
N ASP A 174 4.85 -16.84 0.31
CA ASP A 174 6.19 -17.44 0.33
C ASP A 174 6.42 -18.30 1.57
N ARG A 175 5.86 -17.93 2.73
CA ARG A 175 5.99 -18.77 3.94
C ARG A 175 5.22 -20.09 3.81
N HIS A 176 4.11 -20.11 3.09
CA HIS A 176 3.29 -21.31 2.87
C HIS A 176 3.76 -22.15 1.68
N LEU A 177 4.15 -21.52 0.58
CA LEU A 177 4.40 -22.15 -0.71
C LEU A 177 5.78 -21.84 -1.30
N GLY A 178 6.60 -21.02 -0.65
CA GLY A 178 7.94 -20.60 -1.11
C GLY A 178 9.00 -21.71 -1.10
N PRO A 179 10.15 -21.45 -1.72
CA PRO A 179 11.22 -22.43 -1.86
C PRO A 179 11.84 -22.85 -0.52
N LEU A 180 12.32 -24.10 -0.46
CA LEU A 180 13.04 -24.71 0.68
C LEU A 180 14.42 -25.23 0.23
N PRO A 181 15.37 -25.41 1.16
CA PRO A 181 15.32 -24.96 2.56
C PRO A 181 15.36 -23.43 2.64
N SER A 182 14.65 -22.82 3.61
CA SER A 182 14.67 -21.37 3.80
C SER A 182 14.41 -20.92 5.23
N ARG A 183 14.96 -19.77 5.59
CA ARG A 183 14.74 -19.13 6.90
C ARG A 183 13.51 -18.22 6.86
N ALA A 184 12.99 -17.88 8.04
CA ALA A 184 11.84 -16.98 8.14
C ALA A 184 12.11 -15.59 7.56
N LEU A 185 13.35 -15.10 7.68
CA LEU A 185 13.79 -13.84 7.11
C LEU A 185 13.89 -13.87 5.58
N ASP A 186 14.42 -14.95 5.01
CA ASP A 186 14.52 -15.11 3.55
C ASP A 186 13.14 -15.05 2.93
N SER A 187 12.16 -15.69 3.59
CA SER A 187 10.77 -15.68 3.15
C SER A 187 10.13 -14.29 3.19
N ARG A 188 10.39 -13.51 4.25
CA ARG A 188 9.96 -12.11 4.33
C ARG A 188 10.58 -11.24 3.25
N ARG A 189 11.88 -11.41 2.99
CA ARG A 189 12.60 -10.64 1.96
C ARG A 189 12.07 -10.98 0.57
N ARG A 190 11.97 -12.26 0.22
CA ARG A 190 11.42 -12.72 -1.07
C ARG A 190 9.97 -12.26 -1.27
N GLY A 191 9.13 -12.42 -0.26
CA GLY A 191 7.74 -11.97 -0.29
C GLY A 191 7.62 -10.46 -0.45
N THR A 192 8.39 -9.67 0.31
CA THR A 192 8.40 -8.20 0.18
C THR A 192 8.88 -7.77 -1.19
N ILE A 193 9.97 -8.36 -1.72
CA ILE A 193 10.46 -8.08 -3.07
C ILE A 193 9.39 -8.42 -4.11
N ALA A 194 8.72 -9.57 -3.98
CA ALA A 194 7.65 -9.96 -4.89
C ALA A 194 6.48 -8.95 -4.87
N GLY A 195 6.01 -8.57 -3.68
CA GLY A 195 4.93 -7.59 -3.53
C GLY A 195 5.27 -6.22 -4.09
N VAL A 196 6.43 -5.67 -3.71
CA VAL A 196 6.90 -4.35 -4.19
C VAL A 196 7.14 -4.36 -5.70
N THR A 197 7.79 -5.39 -6.24
CA THR A 197 8.09 -5.48 -7.67
C THR A 197 6.80 -5.65 -8.49
N THR A 198 5.86 -6.48 -8.02
CA THR A 198 4.56 -6.64 -8.68
C THR A 198 3.80 -5.32 -8.71
N TYR A 199 3.76 -4.60 -7.58
CA TYR A 199 3.15 -3.27 -7.52
C TYR A 199 3.83 -2.29 -8.49
N ALA A 200 5.17 -2.24 -8.49
CA ALA A 200 5.93 -1.34 -9.34
C ALA A 200 5.70 -1.61 -10.83
N VAL A 201 5.64 -2.88 -11.24
CA VAL A 201 5.32 -3.27 -12.63
C VAL A 201 3.92 -2.79 -13.02
N VAL A 202 2.92 -3.06 -12.18
CA VAL A 202 1.54 -2.64 -12.44
C VAL A 202 1.43 -1.11 -12.47
N PHE A 203 2.03 -0.43 -11.50
CA PHE A 203 2.02 1.03 -11.43
C PHE A 203 2.71 1.67 -12.64
N ALA A 204 3.90 1.18 -13.02
CA ALA A 204 4.62 1.69 -14.18
C ALA A 204 3.85 1.46 -15.47
N ALA A 205 3.26 0.27 -15.65
CA ALA A 205 2.44 -0.03 -16.80
C ALA A 205 1.24 0.94 -16.89
N THR A 206 0.57 1.26 -15.79
CA THR A 206 -0.56 2.20 -15.86
C THR A 206 -0.12 3.65 -16.01
N ALA A 207 1.01 4.04 -15.39
CA ALA A 207 1.55 5.38 -15.53
C ALA A 207 1.88 5.70 -17.01
N ILE A 208 2.43 4.72 -17.75
CA ILE A 208 2.71 4.86 -19.19
C ILE A 208 1.42 5.09 -20.00
N THR A 209 0.30 4.50 -19.60
CA THR A 209 -0.98 4.69 -20.31
C THR A 209 -1.63 6.05 -20.09
N GLY A 210 -1.07 6.92 -19.23
CA GLY A 210 -1.52 8.30 -19.05
C GLY A 210 -2.93 8.47 -18.46
N GLY A 211 -3.58 7.38 -18.03
CA GLY A 211 -4.95 7.40 -17.54
C GLY A 211 -5.03 7.48 -16.03
N LEU A 212 -5.74 8.49 -15.51
CA LEU A 212 -6.34 8.45 -14.18
C LEU A 212 -7.75 7.84 -14.28
N PRO A 213 -8.18 6.94 -13.36
CA PRO A 213 -7.44 6.37 -12.24
C PRO A 213 -6.31 5.40 -12.66
N PHE A 214 -5.26 5.32 -11.84
CA PHE A 214 -4.00 4.59 -12.11
C PHE A 214 -4.11 3.06 -12.04
N LEU A 215 -5.25 2.50 -11.65
CA LEU A 215 -5.50 1.07 -11.78
C LEU A 215 -6.80 0.91 -12.58
N ARG A 216 -6.73 0.10 -13.63
CA ARG A 216 -7.87 -0.25 -14.49
C ARG A 216 -8.06 -1.76 -14.41
N LEU A 217 -9.21 -2.29 -14.85
CA LEU A 217 -9.48 -3.73 -14.80
C LEU A 217 -8.36 -4.61 -15.39
N TRP A 218 -7.59 -4.13 -16.37
CA TRP A 218 -6.44 -4.85 -16.93
C TRP A 218 -5.25 -5.00 -15.96
N SER A 219 -5.16 -4.23 -14.87
CA SER A 219 -4.14 -4.40 -13.85
C SER A 219 -4.29 -5.70 -13.06
N VAL A 220 -5.50 -6.28 -13.04
CA VAL A 220 -5.78 -7.56 -12.38
C VAL A 220 -5.01 -8.71 -13.05
N PRO A 221 -5.19 -8.99 -14.36
CA PRO A 221 -4.40 -10.04 -15.02
C PRO A 221 -2.92 -9.69 -15.07
N LEU A 222 -2.54 -8.42 -15.25
CA LEU A 222 -1.12 -8.03 -15.22
C LEU A 222 -0.47 -8.35 -13.87
N GLY A 223 -1.13 -8.03 -12.75
CA GLY A 223 -0.61 -8.29 -11.41
C GLY A 223 -0.37 -9.78 -11.17
N GLY A 224 -1.29 -10.65 -11.59
CA GLY A 224 -1.13 -12.10 -11.51
C GLY A 224 0.05 -12.61 -12.34
N ILE A 225 0.18 -12.14 -13.59
CA ILE A 225 1.29 -12.52 -14.48
C ILE A 225 2.63 -12.05 -13.92
N ALA A 226 2.73 -10.78 -13.52
CA ALA A 226 3.94 -10.19 -12.97
C ALA A 226 4.40 -10.97 -11.72
N TYR A 227 3.47 -11.28 -10.80
CA TYR A 227 3.76 -12.10 -9.63
C TYR A 227 4.29 -13.48 -10.02
N ALA A 228 3.63 -14.18 -10.94
CA ALA A 228 4.04 -15.51 -11.40
C ALA A 228 5.46 -15.51 -11.97
N VAL A 229 5.80 -14.52 -12.80
CA VAL A 229 7.14 -14.35 -13.37
C VAL A 229 8.18 -14.13 -12.27
N ILE A 230 7.91 -13.22 -11.32
CA ILE A 230 8.83 -12.94 -10.21
C ILE A 230 9.07 -14.18 -9.37
N VAL A 231 8.01 -14.90 -8.99
CA VAL A 231 8.11 -16.14 -8.20
C VAL A 231 8.86 -17.23 -8.97
N ALA A 232 8.61 -17.39 -10.27
CA ALA A 232 9.34 -18.35 -11.10
C ALA A 232 10.85 -18.06 -11.10
N VAL A 233 11.25 -16.79 -11.20
CA VAL A 233 12.65 -16.37 -11.10
C VAL A 233 13.22 -16.65 -9.71
N GLN A 234 12.47 -16.36 -8.64
CA GLN A 234 12.90 -16.62 -7.27
C GLN A 234 13.15 -18.12 -7.02
N TRP A 235 12.28 -19.00 -7.54
CA TRP A 235 12.47 -20.45 -7.46
C TRP A 235 13.69 -20.92 -8.23
N ARG A 236 13.91 -20.46 -9.47
CA ARG A 236 15.10 -20.82 -10.26
C ARG A 236 16.40 -20.44 -9.54
N ARG A 237 16.46 -19.25 -8.95
CA ARG A 237 17.62 -18.80 -8.16
C ARG A 237 17.84 -19.68 -6.94
N ALA A 238 16.77 -19.99 -6.20
CA ALA A 238 16.86 -20.85 -5.02
C ALA A 238 17.37 -22.27 -5.33
N SER A 239 16.91 -22.87 -6.43
CA SER A 239 17.39 -24.19 -6.88
C SER A 239 18.87 -24.17 -7.29
N THR A 240 19.32 -23.08 -7.91
CA THR A 240 20.73 -22.94 -8.32
C THR A 240 21.65 -22.85 -7.10
N SER A 241 21.26 -22.04 -6.09
CA SER A 241 22.03 -21.92 -4.85
C SER A 241 22.06 -23.21 -4.04
N ALA A 242 20.98 -24.00 -4.04
CA ALA A 242 20.95 -25.29 -3.34
C ALA A 242 21.93 -26.31 -3.97
N ASN A 243 22.00 -26.35 -5.31
CA ASN A 243 22.93 -27.25 -6.00
C ASN A 243 24.39 -26.87 -5.75
N GLN A 244 24.73 -25.58 -5.69
CA GLN A 244 26.12 -25.14 -5.44
C GLN A 244 26.66 -25.58 -4.07
N VAL A 245 25.84 -25.55 -3.02
CA VAL A 245 26.25 -25.97 -1.67
C VAL A 245 26.56 -27.48 -1.61
N GLN A 246 25.92 -28.28 -2.46
CA GLN A 246 26.09 -29.74 -2.48
C GLN A 246 27.37 -30.19 -3.22
N TYR A 247 28.00 -29.31 -4.01
CA TYR A 247 29.25 -29.62 -4.75
C TYR A 247 30.50 -28.97 -4.14
N SER A 248 30.34 -28.20 -3.06
CA SER A 248 31.43 -27.55 -2.33
C SER A 248 31.91 -28.31 -1.08
N ASP A 249 31.28 -29.46 -0.79
CA ASP A 249 31.68 -30.44 0.22
C ASP A 249 32.31 -31.66 -0.48
#